data_AF-A0A1G3G485-F1
#
_entry.id   AF-A0A1G3G485-F1
#
_cell.length_a   1.000
_cell.length_b   1.000
_cell.length_c   1.000
_cell.angle_alpha   90.00
_cell.angle_beta   90.00
_cell.angle_gamma   90.00
#
_symmetry.space_group_name_H-M   'P 1'
#
loop_
_entity.id
_entity.type
_entity.pdbx_description
1 polymer ?
#
loop_
_entity_poly.entity_id
_entity_poly.type
_entity_poly.pdbx_seq_one_letter_code
_entity_poly.pdbx_strand_id
1 'polypeptide(L)'
;MLPTRKRKAFLIQTVLGLLLLIGGALLIRAILQSLEGQGISSGFGFLHRSTGWDVGFSLIEYTINDPYWKVILVGVLNTLFLGSIGLVLATVLGVLIGVLRTSANPVMAFLGTCYIEAIRNVPLILQAFFWYAVFTHLPPPKVAAEAGGIIILSSRGIFVPGLNVVPGAGLLAGGLLLAGLVLALILALWPGRNLRARELLPLMSRGALLGGIGLAVAVLLLARTPGETFLQFAELKGLNFRGGIRVSPEFAALLTAMSLYGGAFLGEIIRAGFMSVSRGQIEAAQALGLGGWQVFSRVRLPLALRAVLPTLTNQYVWLLKATTLGIAVGFSDFFLVISTAINQSGQTLELILILMGGFLIINNLLAAIMNFINRRIALRGSQLRI
;
A
#
# COMPACT_ATOMS: atom_id res chain seq x y z
N MET A 1 40.94 21.17 -14.74
CA MET A 1 40.82 22.02 -13.53
C MET A 1 39.39 22.50 -13.39
N LEU A 2 38.69 22.17 -12.30
CA LEU A 2 37.30 22.62 -12.09
C LEU A 2 37.27 24.16 -11.90
N PRO A 3 36.32 24.89 -12.51
CA PRO A 3 36.23 26.34 -12.37
C PRO A 3 36.09 26.75 -10.90
N THR A 4 36.76 27.83 -10.50
CA THR A 4 36.97 28.30 -9.11
C THR A 4 35.70 28.36 -8.26
N ARG A 5 34.54 28.65 -8.86
CA ARG A 5 33.23 28.68 -8.20
C ARG A 5 32.72 27.29 -7.77
N LYS A 6 32.97 26.25 -8.58
CA LYS A 6 32.62 24.85 -8.24
C LYS A 6 33.50 24.28 -7.13
N ARG A 7 34.78 24.69 -7.08
CA ARG A 7 35.69 24.33 -5.99
C ARG A 7 35.26 24.93 -4.65
N LYS A 8 34.88 26.21 -4.61
CA LYS A 8 34.36 26.86 -3.40
C LYS A 8 33.07 26.21 -2.90
N ALA A 9 32.12 25.92 -3.81
CA ALA A 9 30.88 25.25 -3.45
C ALA A 9 31.11 23.83 -2.89
N PHE A 10 32.00 23.05 -3.51
CA PHE A 10 32.38 21.74 -3.02
C PHE A 10 33.06 21.80 -1.65
N LEU A 11 33.95 22.77 -1.43
CA LEU A 11 34.62 22.96 -0.15
C LEU A 11 33.63 23.33 0.96
N ILE A 12 32.71 24.26 0.68
CA ILE A 12 31.66 24.66 1.63
C ILE A 12 30.75 23.46 1.96
N GLN A 13 30.29 22.72 0.96
CA GLN A 13 29.46 21.52 1.16
C GLN A 13 30.19 20.45 1.98
N THR A 14 31.49 20.25 1.74
CA THR A 14 32.30 19.28 2.48
C THR A 14 32.50 19.72 3.94
N VAL A 15 32.78 21.00 4.19
CA VAL A 15 32.93 21.56 5.54
C VAL A 15 31.60 21.52 6.30
N LEU A 16 30.48 21.90 5.67
CA LEU A 16 29.16 21.81 6.27
C LEU A 16 28.78 20.35 6.56
N GLY A 17 29.09 19.44 5.65
CA GLY A 17 28.90 18.00 5.85
C GLY A 17 29.70 17.46 7.03
N LEU A 18 30.97 17.84 7.16
CA LEU A 18 31.83 17.48 8.29
C LEU A 18 31.33 18.08 9.61
N LEU A 19 30.92 19.35 9.62
CA LEU A 19 30.36 20.00 10.80
C LEU A 19 29.06 19.34 11.26
N LEU A 20 28.19 18.95 10.32
CA LEU A 20 26.97 18.20 10.63
C LEU A 20 27.28 16.81 11.19
N LEU A 21 28.27 16.10 10.63
CA LEU A 21 28.70 14.80 11.14
C LEU A 21 29.31 14.89 12.54
N ILE A 22 30.20 15.87 12.77
CA ILE A 22 30.83 16.09 14.07
C ILE A 22 29.79 16.53 15.10
N GLY A 23 28.93 17.51 14.74
CA GLY A 23 27.84 17.96 15.60
C GLY A 23 26.87 16.83 15.95
N GLY A 24 26.51 16.00 14.96
CA GLY A 24 25.69 14.81 15.18
C GLY A 24 26.37 13.79 16.11
N ALA A 25 27.66 13.52 15.92
CA ALA A 25 28.41 12.60 16.77
C ALA A 25 28.54 13.10 18.21
N LEU A 26 28.74 14.40 18.41
CA LEU A 26 28.79 15.03 19.74
C LEU A 26 27.43 14.97 20.44
N LEU A 27 26.34 15.22 19.72
CA LEU A 27 24.97 15.08 20.24
C LEU A 27 24.68 13.64 20.65
N ILE A 28 25.02 12.66 19.81
CA ILE A 28 24.83 11.24 20.14
C ILE A 28 25.61 10.88 21.41
N ARG A 29 26.87 11.30 21.53
CA ARG A 29 27.67 11.06 22.73
C ARG A 29 27.06 11.69 23.98
N ALA A 30 26.60 12.94 23.88
CA ALA A 30 25.96 13.65 25.01
C ALA A 30 24.66 12.96 25.44
N ILE A 31 23.87 12.47 24.48
CA ILE A 31 22.65 11.69 24.74
C ILE A 31 22.99 10.38 25.44
N LEU A 32 23.94 9.61 24.91
CA LEU A 32 24.33 8.31 25.50
C LEU A 32 24.84 8.47 26.94
N GLN A 33 25.68 9.47 27.22
CA GLN A 33 26.15 9.78 28.56
C GLN A 33 25.02 10.21 29.51
N SER A 34 24.03 10.96 29.00
CA SER A 34 22.87 11.38 29.79
C SER A 34 21.94 10.20 30.12
N LEU A 35 21.83 9.21 29.23
CA LEU A 35 21.01 8.01 29.42
C LEU A 35 21.62 7.03 30.42
N GLU A 36 22.94 6.83 30.34
CA GLU A 36 23.68 6.03 31.33
C GLU A 36 23.55 6.62 32.73
N GLY A 37 23.63 7.96 32.86
CA GLY A 37 23.39 8.68 34.11
C GLY A 37 21.96 8.57 34.67
N GLN A 38 20.99 8.18 33.83
CA GLN A 38 19.58 7.97 34.21
C GLN A 38 19.21 6.47 34.38
N GLY A 39 20.18 5.56 34.23
CA GLY A 39 19.94 4.12 34.35
C GLY A 39 19.07 3.53 33.23
N ILE A 40 18.89 4.25 32.11
CA ILE A 40 18.15 3.77 30.94
C ILE A 40 19.07 2.84 30.16
N SER A 41 18.77 1.53 30.17
CA SER A 41 19.47 0.58 29.31
C SER A 41 19.25 0.98 27.85
N SER A 42 20.29 1.35 27.12
CA SER A 42 20.24 1.64 25.69
C SER A 42 20.76 0.44 24.87
N GLY A 43 20.47 0.44 23.58
CA GLY A 43 20.96 -0.54 22.62
C GLY A 43 19.92 -1.57 22.17
N PHE A 44 20.27 -2.31 21.12
CA PHE A 44 19.36 -3.22 20.40
C PHE A 44 19.17 -4.61 21.06
N GLY A 45 19.70 -4.83 22.27
CA GLY A 45 19.59 -6.11 22.96
C GLY A 45 18.15 -6.51 23.29
N PHE A 46 17.23 -5.55 23.41
CA PHE A 46 15.81 -5.81 23.63
C PHE A 46 15.17 -6.58 22.47
N LEU A 47 15.72 -6.50 21.25
CA LEU A 47 15.14 -7.15 20.06
C LEU A 47 14.99 -8.67 20.23
N HIS A 48 15.85 -9.29 21.04
CA HIS A 48 15.84 -10.73 21.32
C HIS A 48 15.05 -11.13 22.56
N ARG A 49 14.49 -10.15 23.30
CA ARG A 49 13.65 -10.43 24.47
C ARG A 49 12.24 -10.77 24.03
N SER A 50 11.57 -11.62 24.80
CA SER A 50 10.14 -11.88 24.66
C SER A 50 9.34 -10.60 24.94
N THR A 51 8.29 -10.39 24.17
CA THR A 51 7.41 -9.22 24.27
C THR A 51 6.40 -9.32 25.41
N GLY A 52 5.81 -10.49 25.63
CA GLY A 52 4.78 -10.71 26.64
C GLY A 52 3.41 -10.09 26.32
N TRP A 53 3.18 -9.64 25.09
CA TRP A 53 1.90 -9.04 24.65
C TRP A 53 1.44 -9.57 23.30
N ASP A 54 0.13 -9.49 23.06
CA ASP A 54 -0.52 -10.05 21.87
C ASP A 54 -0.82 -8.98 20.81
N VAL A 55 -0.80 -9.39 19.54
CA VAL A 55 -1.04 -8.51 18.38
C VAL A 55 -2.41 -8.86 17.79
N GLY A 56 -3.31 -7.88 17.69
CA GLY A 56 -4.70 -8.13 17.30
C GLY A 56 -4.88 -8.68 15.88
N PHE A 57 -4.00 -8.31 14.95
CA PHE A 57 -3.98 -8.81 13.58
C PHE A 57 -2.55 -9.21 13.19
N SER A 58 -2.37 -10.38 12.57
CA SER A 58 -1.08 -10.84 12.07
C SER A 58 -1.25 -11.67 10.80
N LEU A 59 -0.31 -11.52 9.87
CA LEU A 59 -0.24 -12.33 8.65
C LEU A 59 0.59 -13.59 8.83
N ILE A 60 1.50 -13.59 9.80
CA ILE A 60 2.37 -14.72 10.12
C ILE A 60 2.09 -15.17 11.55
N GLU A 61 2.29 -16.46 11.81
CA GLU A 61 2.13 -17.03 13.13
C GLU A 61 3.13 -16.42 14.13
N TYR A 62 2.58 -16.01 15.26
CA TYR A 62 3.29 -15.33 16.34
C TYR A 62 2.66 -15.73 17.68
N THR A 63 3.47 -15.71 18.73
CA THR A 63 3.06 -15.98 20.12
C THR A 63 3.64 -14.91 21.04
N ILE A 64 3.03 -14.68 22.20
CA ILE A 64 3.52 -13.71 23.20
C ILE A 64 4.97 -13.94 23.68
N ASN A 65 5.53 -15.13 23.42
CA ASN A 65 6.90 -15.50 23.79
C ASN A 65 7.93 -15.18 22.71
N ASP A 66 7.48 -14.81 21.52
CA ASP A 66 8.35 -14.49 20.41
C ASP A 66 9.10 -13.16 20.65
N PRO A 67 10.30 -13.02 20.05
CA PRO A 67 11.15 -11.86 20.26
C PRO A 67 10.61 -10.59 19.59
N TYR A 68 10.95 -9.42 20.14
CA TYR A 68 10.56 -8.10 19.61
C TYR A 68 10.81 -7.94 18.10
N TRP A 69 11.92 -8.42 17.55
CA TRP A 69 12.20 -8.29 16.11
C TRP A 69 11.13 -8.98 15.24
N LYS A 70 10.57 -10.10 15.70
CA LYS A 70 9.52 -10.84 14.96
C LYS A 70 8.20 -10.08 15.02
N VAL A 71 7.89 -9.46 16.16
CA VAL A 71 6.68 -8.65 16.33
C VAL A 71 6.74 -7.39 15.49
N ILE A 72 7.92 -6.75 15.45
CA ILE A 72 8.18 -5.62 14.57
C ILE A 72 7.98 -6.02 13.11
N LEU A 73 8.46 -7.21 12.71
CA LEU A 73 8.21 -7.74 11.36
C LEU A 73 6.71 -7.96 11.09
N VAL A 74 5.94 -8.47 12.06
CA VAL A 74 4.47 -8.56 11.95
C VAL A 74 3.87 -7.19 11.66
N GLY A 75 4.25 -6.15 12.41
CA GLY A 75 3.80 -4.78 12.18
C GLY A 75 4.13 -4.26 10.78
N VAL A 76 5.37 -4.48 10.31
CA VAL A 76 5.79 -4.11 8.94
C VAL A 76 4.95 -4.82 7.89
N LEU A 77 4.72 -6.13 8.03
CA LEU A 77 3.90 -6.91 7.11
C LEU A 77 2.44 -6.44 7.10
N ASN A 78 1.88 -6.13 8.27
CA ASN A 78 0.52 -5.60 8.40
C ASN A 78 0.38 -4.24 7.69
N THR A 79 1.34 -3.32 7.87
CA THR A 79 1.38 -2.04 7.16
C THR A 79 1.46 -2.23 5.65
N LEU A 80 2.33 -3.11 5.16
CA LEU A 80 2.48 -3.39 3.73
C LEU A 80 1.22 -4.04 3.14
N PHE A 81 0.56 -4.92 3.89
CA PHE A 81 -0.66 -5.59 3.45
C PHE A 81 -1.85 -4.64 3.39
N LEU A 82 -2.14 -3.90 4.47
CA LEU A 82 -3.18 -2.88 4.47
C LEU A 82 -2.91 -1.82 3.39
N GLY A 83 -1.66 -1.34 3.32
CA GLY A 83 -1.23 -0.34 2.37
C GLY A 83 -1.35 -0.78 0.91
N SER A 84 -0.92 -2.00 0.58
CA SER A 84 -1.00 -2.52 -0.79
C SER A 84 -2.44 -2.73 -1.26
N ILE A 85 -3.29 -3.36 -0.45
CA ILE A 85 -4.71 -3.55 -0.80
C ILE A 85 -5.43 -2.20 -0.87
N GLY A 86 -5.18 -1.32 0.10
CA GLY A 86 -5.74 0.03 0.12
C GLY A 86 -5.34 0.85 -1.11
N LEU A 87 -4.08 0.79 -1.54
CA LEU A 87 -3.62 1.45 -2.76
C LEU A 87 -4.32 0.91 -4.01
N VAL A 88 -4.48 -0.42 -4.13
CA VAL A 88 -5.17 -1.03 -5.28
C VAL A 88 -6.63 -0.57 -5.33
N LEU A 89 -7.36 -0.70 -4.21
CA LEU A 89 -8.77 -0.30 -4.15
C LEU A 89 -8.95 1.21 -4.38
N ALA A 90 -8.10 2.04 -3.76
CA ALA A 90 -8.08 3.47 -4.00
C ALA A 90 -7.82 3.80 -5.48
N THR A 91 -6.90 3.09 -6.14
CA THR A 91 -6.59 3.30 -7.56
C THR A 91 -7.77 2.91 -8.44
N VAL A 92 -8.39 1.76 -8.20
CA VAL A 92 -9.58 1.32 -8.94
C VAL A 92 -10.69 2.35 -8.78
N LEU A 93 -11.00 2.74 -7.56
CA LEU A 93 -12.04 3.73 -7.28
C LEU A 93 -11.70 5.09 -7.88
N GLY A 94 -10.44 5.53 -7.77
CA GLY A 94 -9.98 6.80 -8.33
C GLY A 94 -10.07 6.84 -9.85
N VAL A 95 -9.69 5.76 -10.55
CA VAL A 95 -9.84 5.66 -12.01
C VAL A 95 -11.32 5.74 -12.39
N LEU A 96 -12.18 4.97 -11.71
CA LEU A 96 -13.63 4.99 -11.98
C LEU A 96 -14.22 6.39 -11.80
N ILE A 97 -13.99 7.02 -10.64
CA ILE A 97 -14.51 8.36 -10.34
C ILE A 97 -13.91 9.42 -11.26
N GLY A 98 -12.61 9.35 -11.57
CA GLY A 98 -11.94 10.27 -12.49
C GLY A 98 -12.51 10.21 -13.92
N VAL A 99 -12.84 9.01 -14.39
CA VAL A 99 -13.53 8.80 -15.67
C VAL A 99 -14.96 9.34 -15.60
N LEU A 100 -15.71 9.05 -14.54
CA LEU A 100 -17.07 9.58 -14.37
C LEU A 100 -17.09 11.12 -14.42
N ARG A 101 -16.14 11.78 -13.75
CA ARG A 101 -16.00 13.25 -13.74
C ARG A 101 -15.59 13.87 -15.07
N THR A 102 -15.00 13.10 -15.98
CA THR A 102 -14.62 13.57 -17.32
C THR A 102 -15.61 13.13 -18.41
N SER A 103 -16.69 12.47 -18.02
CA SER A 103 -17.77 12.05 -18.91
C SER A 103 -18.54 13.25 -19.46
N ALA A 104 -19.04 13.13 -20.68
CA ALA A 104 -19.94 14.11 -21.29
C ALA A 104 -21.35 14.10 -20.64
N ASN A 105 -21.70 13.02 -19.92
CA ASN A 105 -22.99 12.93 -19.23
C ASN A 105 -22.96 13.78 -17.94
N PRO A 106 -23.81 14.81 -17.82
CA PRO A 106 -23.81 15.72 -16.67
C PRO A 106 -24.16 15.02 -15.36
N VAL A 107 -24.99 13.98 -15.38
CA VAL A 107 -25.35 13.22 -14.17
C VAL A 107 -24.14 12.45 -13.63
N MET A 108 -23.40 11.78 -14.51
CA MET A 108 -22.18 11.05 -14.13
C MET A 108 -21.10 11.99 -13.60
N ALA A 109 -20.94 13.15 -14.25
CA ALA A 109 -20.00 14.17 -13.79
C ALA A 109 -20.41 14.77 -12.44
N PHE A 110 -21.71 14.97 -12.22
CA PHE A 110 -22.28 15.45 -10.96
C PHE A 110 -22.06 14.44 -9.82
N LEU A 111 -22.41 13.16 -10.01
CA LEU A 111 -22.20 12.10 -9.02
C LEU A 111 -20.72 12.00 -8.60
N GLY A 112 -19.81 12.03 -9.58
CA GLY A 112 -18.37 12.04 -9.29
C GLY A 112 -17.93 13.30 -8.54
N THR A 113 -18.54 14.45 -8.82
CA THR A 113 -18.26 15.70 -8.10
C THR A 113 -18.72 15.62 -6.65
N CYS A 114 -19.95 15.19 -6.39
CA CYS A 114 -20.48 15.01 -5.03
C CYS A 114 -19.60 14.07 -4.19
N TYR A 115 -19.20 12.93 -4.75
CA TYR A 115 -18.31 11.99 -4.07
C TYR A 115 -16.97 12.63 -3.69
N ILE A 116 -16.30 13.29 -4.65
CA ILE A 116 -14.98 13.89 -4.40
C ILE A 116 -15.08 15.00 -3.34
N GLU A 117 -16.05 15.91 -3.48
CA GLU A 117 -16.22 17.01 -2.54
C GLU A 117 -16.59 16.50 -1.14
N ALA A 118 -17.48 15.50 -1.03
CA ALA A 118 -17.84 14.95 0.28
C ALA A 118 -16.64 14.28 0.96
N ILE A 119 -15.91 13.43 0.26
CA ILE A 119 -14.84 12.63 0.86
C ILE A 119 -13.57 13.44 1.13
N ARG A 120 -13.18 14.38 0.25
CA ARG A 120 -11.94 15.17 0.44
C ARG A 120 -12.05 16.19 1.57
N ASN A 121 -13.26 16.62 1.90
CA ASN A 121 -13.50 17.59 2.97
C ASN A 121 -13.61 16.95 4.37
N VAL A 122 -13.53 15.62 4.47
CA VAL A 122 -13.55 14.89 5.75
C VAL A 122 -12.15 14.33 6.06
N PRO A 123 -11.54 14.67 7.22
CA PRO A 123 -10.25 14.11 7.62
C PRO A 123 -10.23 12.58 7.62
N LEU A 124 -9.15 11.97 7.12
CA LEU A 124 -9.05 10.50 7.01
C LEU A 124 -9.21 9.80 8.37
N ILE A 125 -8.69 10.38 9.44
CA ILE A 125 -8.86 9.82 10.80
C ILE A 125 -10.33 9.78 11.22
N LEU A 126 -11.12 10.80 10.86
CA LEU A 126 -12.56 10.84 11.15
C LEU A 126 -13.30 9.78 10.31
N GLN A 127 -12.89 9.57 9.05
CA GLN A 127 -13.41 8.48 8.24
C GLN A 127 -13.09 7.11 8.86
N ALA A 128 -11.86 6.92 9.37
CA ALA A 128 -11.48 5.68 10.04
C ALA A 128 -12.36 5.40 11.27
N PHE A 129 -12.59 6.42 12.13
CA PHE A 129 -13.51 6.30 13.26
C PHE A 129 -14.95 6.01 12.83
N PHE A 130 -15.44 6.72 11.82
CA PHE A 130 -16.79 6.52 11.30
C PHE A 130 -16.99 5.08 10.80
N TRP A 131 -16.08 4.59 9.95
CA TRP A 131 -16.18 3.22 9.44
C TRP A 131 -15.98 2.18 10.53
N TYR A 132 -15.12 2.44 11.52
CA TYR A 132 -14.96 1.55 12.67
C TYR A 132 -16.25 1.48 13.51
N ALA A 133 -16.91 2.61 13.74
CA ALA A 133 -18.21 2.64 14.39
C ALA A 133 -19.26 1.84 13.57
N VAL A 134 -19.29 2.02 12.24
CA VAL A 134 -20.18 1.24 11.36
C VAL A 134 -19.94 -0.26 11.50
N PHE A 135 -18.69 -0.72 11.45
CA PHE A 135 -18.37 -2.15 11.54
C PHE A 135 -18.62 -2.73 12.93
N THR A 136 -18.37 -1.97 14.01
CA THR A 136 -18.61 -2.45 15.39
C THR A 136 -20.08 -2.41 15.79
N HIS A 137 -20.91 -1.57 15.14
CA HIS A 137 -22.36 -1.54 15.31
C HIS A 137 -23.15 -2.52 14.42
N LEU A 138 -22.47 -3.33 13.62
CA LEU A 138 -23.12 -4.46 12.94
C LEU A 138 -23.75 -5.43 13.96
N PRO A 139 -24.73 -6.26 13.54
CA PRO A 139 -25.40 -7.17 14.47
C PRO A 139 -24.43 -8.12 15.21
N PRO A 140 -24.71 -8.44 16.49
CA PRO A 140 -23.88 -9.37 17.25
C PRO A 140 -23.96 -10.79 16.64
N PRO A 141 -22.99 -11.68 16.93
CA PRO A 141 -22.87 -12.99 16.27
C PRO A 141 -24.13 -13.86 16.24
N LYS A 142 -24.99 -13.75 17.27
CA LYS A 142 -26.24 -14.54 17.36
C LYS A 142 -27.29 -14.18 16.30
N VAL A 143 -27.26 -12.96 15.79
CA VAL A 143 -28.21 -12.43 14.80
C VAL A 143 -27.44 -11.74 13.67
N ALA A 144 -26.28 -12.29 13.33
CA ALA A 144 -25.41 -11.72 12.31
C ALA A 144 -26.13 -11.66 10.96
N ALA A 145 -25.87 -10.60 10.20
CA ALA A 145 -26.43 -10.46 8.87
C ALA A 145 -25.64 -11.35 7.90
N GLU A 146 -26.34 -12.10 7.07
CA GLU A 146 -25.74 -12.95 6.05
C GLU A 146 -25.95 -12.31 4.67
N ALA A 147 -24.85 -12.11 3.93
CA ALA A 147 -24.87 -11.67 2.56
C ALA A 147 -24.72 -12.89 1.64
N GLY A 148 -25.85 -13.34 1.09
CA GLY A 148 -25.91 -14.45 0.13
C GLY A 148 -25.49 -15.81 0.68
N GLY A 149 -25.53 -16.01 2.01
CA GLY A 149 -25.11 -17.25 2.68
C GLY A 149 -23.60 -17.54 2.62
N ILE A 150 -22.81 -16.60 2.08
CA ILE A 150 -21.36 -16.77 1.84
C ILE A 150 -20.55 -15.87 2.77
N ILE A 151 -21.02 -14.64 2.98
CA ILE A 151 -20.35 -13.64 3.80
C ILE A 151 -21.20 -13.35 5.03
N ILE A 152 -20.58 -13.38 6.21
CA ILE A 152 -21.25 -13.04 7.47
C ILE A 152 -20.75 -11.69 7.96
N LEU A 153 -21.68 -10.79 8.26
CA LEU A 153 -21.44 -9.44 8.77
C LEU A 153 -21.83 -9.39 10.24
N SER A 154 -20.84 -9.18 11.11
CA SER A 154 -21.05 -9.06 12.55
C SER A 154 -20.20 -7.95 13.17
N SER A 155 -20.59 -7.48 14.35
CA SER A 155 -19.78 -6.56 15.17
C SER A 155 -18.37 -7.08 15.46
N ARG A 156 -18.14 -8.39 15.33
CA ARG A 156 -16.80 -9.02 15.51
C ARG A 156 -15.94 -9.04 14.25
N GLY A 157 -16.46 -8.61 13.12
CA GLY A 157 -15.78 -8.59 11.84
C GLY A 157 -16.62 -9.15 10.70
N ILE A 158 -16.01 -9.13 9.52
CA ILE A 158 -16.57 -9.72 8.30
C ILE A 158 -15.94 -11.10 8.14
N PHE A 159 -16.77 -12.14 8.04
CA PHE A 159 -16.30 -13.49 7.79
C PHE A 159 -16.55 -13.84 6.34
N VAL A 160 -15.48 -14.17 5.62
CA VAL A 160 -15.53 -14.62 4.22
C VAL A 160 -15.08 -16.08 4.15
N PRO A 161 -15.46 -16.84 3.10
CA PRO A 161 -15.03 -18.22 2.95
C PRO A 161 -13.51 -18.34 2.95
N GLY A 162 -13.01 -19.24 3.78
CA GLY A 162 -11.60 -19.59 3.85
C GLY A 162 -11.28 -20.80 2.99
N LEU A 163 -9.99 -21.07 2.85
CA LEU A 163 -9.49 -22.27 2.18
C LEU A 163 -9.04 -23.29 3.23
N ASN A 164 -9.53 -24.52 3.12
CA ASN A 164 -9.08 -25.65 3.94
C ASN A 164 -7.76 -26.19 3.38
N VAL A 165 -6.68 -25.49 3.69
CA VAL A 165 -5.31 -25.84 3.32
C VAL A 165 -4.41 -25.92 4.54
N VAL A 166 -3.33 -26.69 4.44
CA VAL A 166 -2.30 -26.80 5.50
C VAL A 166 -1.82 -25.38 5.89
N PRO A 167 -1.58 -25.11 7.19
CA PRO A 167 -1.06 -23.83 7.66
C PRO A 167 0.15 -23.37 6.84
N GLY A 168 0.16 -22.09 6.46
CA GLY A 168 1.20 -21.49 5.62
C GLY A 168 1.02 -21.67 4.10
N ALA A 169 0.25 -22.65 3.62
CA ALA A 169 0.06 -22.87 2.18
C ALA A 169 -0.63 -21.69 1.48
N GLY A 170 -1.60 -21.05 2.14
CA GLY A 170 -2.26 -19.84 1.64
C GLY A 170 -1.29 -18.66 1.46
N LEU A 171 -0.37 -18.46 2.41
CA LEU A 171 0.67 -17.42 2.32
C LEU A 171 1.66 -17.71 1.19
N LEU A 172 2.08 -18.97 1.05
CA LEU A 172 2.96 -19.40 -0.05
C LEU A 172 2.29 -19.19 -1.41
N ALA A 173 1.03 -19.60 -1.57
CA ALA A 173 0.27 -19.39 -2.79
C ALA A 173 0.10 -17.89 -3.11
N GLY A 174 -0.22 -17.07 -2.11
CA GLY A 174 -0.26 -15.61 -2.24
C GLY A 174 1.09 -15.01 -2.65
N GLY A 175 2.19 -15.49 -2.05
CA GLY A 175 3.55 -15.08 -2.38
C GLY A 175 3.95 -15.44 -3.81
N LEU A 176 3.60 -16.63 -4.29
CA LEU A 176 3.85 -17.08 -5.67
C LEU A 176 3.03 -16.29 -6.69
N LEU A 177 1.76 -15.98 -6.40
CA LEU A 177 0.95 -15.07 -7.21
C LEU A 177 1.60 -13.70 -7.32
N LEU A 178 2.03 -13.14 -6.19
CA LEU A 178 2.65 -11.83 -6.14
C LEU A 178 4.00 -11.82 -6.88
N ALA A 179 4.82 -12.86 -6.72
CA ALA A 179 6.09 -13.00 -7.44
C ALA A 179 5.87 -13.11 -8.96
N GLY A 180 4.88 -13.90 -9.39
CA GLY A 180 4.50 -14.03 -10.80
C GLY A 180 4.00 -12.71 -11.38
N LEU A 181 3.16 -11.97 -10.64
CA LEU A 181 2.67 -10.64 -11.03
C LEU A 181 3.81 -9.63 -11.13
N VAL A 182 4.72 -9.59 -10.16
CA VAL A 182 5.88 -8.69 -10.15
C VAL A 182 6.80 -9.01 -11.31
N LEU A 183 7.12 -10.29 -11.56
CA LEU A 183 7.93 -10.70 -12.69
C LEU A 183 7.26 -10.35 -14.03
N ALA A 184 5.96 -10.59 -14.16
CA ALA A 184 5.18 -10.23 -15.34
C ALA A 184 5.23 -8.72 -15.59
N LEU A 185 5.11 -7.90 -14.55
CA LEU A 185 5.19 -6.43 -14.65
C LEU A 185 6.60 -5.97 -15.03
N ILE A 186 7.64 -6.54 -14.42
CA ILE A 186 9.04 -6.23 -14.75
C ILE A 186 9.31 -6.51 -16.24
N LEU A 187 8.86 -7.67 -16.73
CA LEU A 187 9.04 -8.09 -18.13
C LEU A 187 8.22 -7.21 -19.09
N ALA A 188 6.96 -6.89 -18.74
CA ALA A 188 6.09 -6.02 -19.55
C ALA A 188 6.67 -4.60 -19.69
N LEU A 189 7.33 -4.11 -18.64
CA LEU A 189 7.95 -2.80 -18.61
C LEU A 189 9.41 -2.82 -19.07
N TRP A 190 9.97 -3.96 -19.49
CA TRP A 190 11.37 -4.05 -19.91
C TRP A 190 11.55 -3.57 -21.37
N PRO A 191 12.56 -2.72 -21.68
CA PRO A 191 12.77 -2.18 -23.00
C PRO A 191 13.42 -3.27 -23.84
N GLY A 192 12.63 -3.84 -24.75
CA GLY A 192 13.16 -4.68 -25.81
C GLY A 192 14.12 -3.86 -26.68
N ARG A 193 15.43 -4.09 -26.51
CA ARG A 193 16.50 -3.42 -27.29
C ARG A 193 16.51 -3.89 -28.75
N ASN A 194 16.11 -5.13 -29.01
CA ASN A 194 16.09 -5.76 -30.34
C ASN A 194 14.66 -6.20 -30.70
N LEU A 195 14.37 -6.38 -31.98
CA LEU A 195 13.04 -6.81 -32.49
C LEU A 195 12.54 -8.09 -31.80
N ARG A 196 13.41 -9.11 -31.72
CA ARG A 196 13.10 -10.38 -31.02
C ARG A 196 12.70 -10.18 -29.55
N ALA A 197 13.32 -9.23 -28.86
CA ALA A 197 12.96 -8.93 -27.47
C ALA A 197 11.60 -8.23 -27.37
N ARG A 198 11.20 -7.41 -28.36
CA ARG A 198 9.87 -6.78 -28.38
C ARG A 198 8.74 -7.79 -28.57
N GLU A 199 8.99 -8.90 -29.25
CA GLU A 199 8.03 -10.00 -29.40
C GLU A 199 8.04 -10.96 -28.20
N LEU A 200 9.21 -11.31 -27.68
CA LEU A 200 9.35 -12.29 -26.59
C LEU A 200 8.94 -11.74 -25.22
N LEU A 201 9.28 -10.48 -24.88
CA LEU A 201 9.01 -9.93 -23.54
C LEU A 201 7.52 -9.92 -23.15
N PRO A 202 6.57 -9.53 -24.04
CA PRO A 202 5.14 -9.65 -23.75
C PRO A 202 4.67 -11.09 -23.55
N LEU A 203 5.21 -12.04 -24.34
CA LEU A 203 4.90 -13.47 -24.20
C LEU A 203 5.41 -14.01 -22.86
N MET A 204 6.66 -13.67 -22.49
CA MET A 204 7.26 -14.05 -21.21
C MET A 204 6.53 -13.41 -20.02
N SER A 205 6.04 -12.17 -20.16
CA SER A 205 5.22 -11.51 -19.15
C SER A 205 3.93 -12.27 -18.89
N ARG A 206 3.20 -12.66 -19.96
CA ARG A 206 2.00 -13.50 -19.86
C ARG A 206 2.35 -14.88 -19.26
N GLY A 207 3.46 -15.47 -19.67
CA GLY A 207 3.96 -16.73 -19.13
C GLY A 207 4.30 -16.67 -17.65
N ALA A 208 4.91 -15.59 -17.17
CA ALA A 208 5.20 -15.37 -15.75
C ALA A 208 3.92 -15.20 -14.92
N LEU A 209 2.92 -14.48 -15.45
CA LEU A 209 1.62 -14.33 -14.79
C LEU A 209 0.88 -15.67 -14.70
N LEU A 210 0.76 -16.38 -15.82
CA LEU A 210 0.10 -17.69 -15.88
C LEU A 210 0.85 -18.74 -15.06
N GLY A 211 2.19 -18.70 -15.05
CA GLY A 211 3.04 -19.55 -14.23
C GLY A 211 2.84 -19.28 -12.74
N GLY A 212 2.80 -18.01 -12.33
CA GLY A 212 2.49 -17.63 -10.94
C GLY A 212 1.10 -18.09 -10.49
N ILE A 213 0.09 -17.91 -11.35
CA ILE A 213 -1.28 -18.40 -11.10
C ILE A 213 -1.29 -19.92 -11.01
N GLY A 214 -0.68 -20.61 -11.98
CA GLY A 214 -0.62 -22.07 -12.03
C GLY A 214 0.09 -22.66 -10.82
N LEU A 215 1.22 -22.09 -10.39
CA LEU A 215 1.96 -22.51 -9.20
C LEU A 215 1.16 -22.29 -7.92
N ALA A 216 0.50 -21.14 -7.77
CA ALA A 216 -0.32 -20.87 -6.60
C ALA A 216 -1.54 -21.80 -6.51
N VAL A 217 -2.23 -22.03 -7.64
CA VAL A 217 -3.31 -23.00 -7.71
C VAL A 217 -2.80 -24.41 -7.41
N ALA A 218 -1.64 -24.81 -7.96
CA ALA A 218 -1.04 -26.11 -7.67
C ALA A 218 -0.73 -26.27 -6.17
N VAL A 219 -0.14 -25.26 -5.53
CA VAL A 219 0.12 -25.26 -4.08
C VAL A 219 -1.19 -25.42 -3.30
N LEU A 220 -2.24 -24.66 -3.64
CA LEU A 220 -3.53 -24.75 -2.94
C LEU A 220 -4.21 -26.12 -3.13
N LEU A 221 -4.11 -26.71 -4.33
CA LEU A 221 -4.67 -28.03 -4.61
C LEU A 221 -3.91 -29.15 -3.90
N LEU A 222 -2.57 -29.08 -3.90
CA LEU A 222 -1.71 -30.07 -3.26
C LEU A 222 -1.72 -29.96 -1.73
N ALA A 223 -1.91 -28.75 -1.19
CA ALA A 223 -1.95 -28.50 0.24
C ALA A 223 -3.35 -28.59 0.84
N ARG A 224 -4.33 -29.15 0.13
CA ARG A 224 -5.70 -29.34 0.65
C ARG A 224 -5.69 -30.32 1.83
N THR A 225 -6.44 -30.00 2.89
CA THR A 225 -6.63 -30.93 4.01
C THR A 225 -7.45 -32.16 3.54
N PRO A 226 -6.96 -33.39 3.76
CA PRO A 226 -7.68 -34.59 3.36
C PRO A 226 -9.04 -34.68 4.06
N GLY A 227 -10.11 -34.96 3.30
CA GLY A 227 -11.45 -35.22 3.84
C GLY A 227 -12.35 -33.98 4.06
N GLU A 228 -11.83 -32.76 3.90
CA GLU A 228 -12.63 -31.54 4.04
C GLU A 228 -12.98 -30.91 2.69
N THR A 229 -14.07 -30.12 2.63
CA THR A 229 -14.39 -29.30 1.45
C THR A 229 -13.29 -28.27 1.20
N PHE A 230 -13.05 -27.87 -0.05
CA PHE A 230 -12.01 -26.88 -0.34
C PHE A 230 -12.31 -25.50 0.28
N LEU A 231 -13.58 -25.11 0.29
CA LEU A 231 -14.07 -23.90 0.93
C LEU A 231 -14.55 -24.21 2.35
N GLN A 232 -14.12 -23.38 3.28
CA GLN A 232 -14.57 -23.38 4.67
C GLN A 232 -15.46 -22.17 4.92
N PHE A 233 -16.73 -22.41 5.19
CA PHE A 233 -17.66 -21.35 5.58
C PHE A 233 -17.58 -21.11 7.08
N ALA A 234 -17.84 -19.88 7.50
CA ALA A 234 -17.87 -19.52 8.90
C ALA A 234 -19.18 -20.01 9.54
N GLU A 235 -19.07 -20.74 10.64
CA GLU A 235 -20.22 -21.25 11.38
C GLU A 235 -20.22 -20.71 12.80
N LEU A 236 -21.39 -20.36 13.33
CA LEU A 236 -21.53 -19.92 14.72
C LEU A 236 -21.30 -21.13 15.65
N LYS A 237 -20.18 -21.12 16.39
CA LYS A 237 -19.84 -22.14 17.40
C LYS A 237 -19.67 -21.47 18.77
N GLY A 238 -20.67 -21.68 19.64
CA GLY A 238 -20.73 -21.04 20.95
C GLY A 238 -21.07 -19.56 20.83
N LEU A 239 -20.18 -18.68 21.30
CA LEU A 239 -20.37 -17.23 21.24
C LEU A 239 -19.72 -16.56 20.03
N ASN A 240 -18.94 -17.29 19.21
CA ASN A 240 -18.19 -16.71 18.09
C ASN A 240 -18.28 -17.58 16.82
N PHE A 241 -17.89 -17.01 15.68
CA PHE A 241 -17.74 -17.78 14.45
C PHE A 241 -16.42 -18.55 14.44
N ARG A 242 -16.46 -19.78 13.90
CA ARG A 242 -15.29 -20.61 13.63
C ARG A 242 -15.27 -21.01 12.17
N GLY A 243 -14.07 -21.10 11.61
CA GLY A 243 -13.86 -21.33 10.18
C GLY A 243 -13.96 -20.05 9.36
N GLY A 244 -13.54 -20.14 8.10
CA GLY A 244 -13.45 -19.00 7.22
C GLY A 244 -12.31 -18.04 7.56
N ILE A 245 -12.19 -16.97 6.78
CA ILE A 245 -11.26 -15.87 7.04
C ILE A 245 -12.02 -14.76 7.74
N ARG A 246 -11.56 -14.40 8.95
CA ARG A 246 -12.06 -13.25 9.69
C ARG A 246 -11.30 -11.99 9.28
N VAL A 247 -12.01 -11.04 8.70
CA VAL A 247 -11.54 -9.67 8.51
C VAL A 247 -11.94 -8.86 9.73
N SER A 248 -10.96 -8.36 10.49
CA SER A 248 -11.22 -7.63 11.72
C SER A 248 -11.93 -6.29 11.43
N PRO A 249 -12.76 -5.78 12.36
CA PRO A 249 -13.41 -4.47 12.20
C PRO A 249 -12.42 -3.33 11.96
N GLU A 250 -11.27 -3.37 12.64
CA GLU A 250 -10.20 -2.37 12.53
C GLU A 250 -9.59 -2.34 11.13
N PHE A 251 -9.28 -3.53 10.58
CA PHE A 251 -8.77 -3.66 9.22
C PHE A 251 -9.80 -3.22 8.18
N ALA A 252 -11.05 -3.70 8.30
CA ALA A 252 -12.12 -3.33 7.37
C ALA A 252 -12.40 -1.83 7.38
N ALA A 253 -12.40 -1.20 8.56
CA ALA A 253 -12.59 0.23 8.72
C ALA A 253 -11.50 1.05 8.04
N LEU A 254 -10.22 0.74 8.31
CA LEU A 254 -9.11 1.45 7.70
C LEU A 254 -9.03 1.21 6.20
N LEU A 255 -9.24 -0.02 5.75
CA LEU A 255 -9.23 -0.34 4.33
C LEU A 255 -10.31 0.46 3.60
N THR A 256 -11.52 0.54 4.16
CA THR A 256 -12.62 1.32 3.59
C THR A 256 -12.31 2.82 3.59
N ALA A 257 -11.87 3.37 4.73
CA ALA A 257 -11.52 4.78 4.86
C ALA A 257 -10.40 5.19 3.89
N MET A 258 -9.32 4.40 3.82
CA MET A 258 -8.20 4.65 2.91
C MET A 258 -8.60 4.50 1.44
N SER A 259 -9.45 3.53 1.11
CA SER A 259 -9.91 3.31 -0.27
C SER A 259 -10.79 4.46 -0.76
N LEU A 260 -11.73 4.92 0.07
CA LEU A 260 -12.59 6.04 -0.25
C LEU A 260 -11.80 7.35 -0.34
N TYR A 261 -11.06 7.68 0.71
CA TYR A 261 -10.20 8.87 0.73
C TYR A 261 -9.22 8.87 -0.44
N GLY A 262 -8.46 7.79 -0.60
CA GLY A 262 -7.51 7.63 -1.70
C GLY A 262 -8.19 7.73 -3.06
N GLY A 263 -9.34 7.08 -3.26
CA GLY A 263 -10.11 7.15 -4.49
C GLY A 263 -10.55 8.58 -4.85
N ALA A 264 -10.92 9.40 -3.87
CA ALA A 264 -11.31 10.79 -4.11
C ALA A 264 -10.13 11.66 -4.57
N PHE A 265 -8.97 11.54 -3.93
CA PHE A 265 -7.77 12.28 -4.33
C PHE A 265 -7.21 11.78 -5.67
N LEU A 266 -7.18 10.46 -5.88
CA LEU A 266 -6.73 9.87 -7.14
C LEU A 266 -7.66 10.20 -8.30
N GLY A 267 -8.97 10.23 -8.08
CA GLY A 267 -9.95 10.64 -9.09
C GLY A 267 -9.74 12.09 -9.54
N GLU A 268 -9.42 13.00 -8.61
CA GLU A 268 -9.11 14.39 -8.95
C GLU A 268 -7.79 14.51 -9.72
N ILE A 269 -6.76 13.78 -9.31
CA ILE A 269 -5.48 13.71 -10.03
C ILE A 269 -5.70 13.24 -11.47
N ILE A 270 -6.47 12.16 -11.66
CA ILE A 270 -6.77 11.60 -12.98
C ILE A 270 -7.57 12.59 -13.84
N ARG A 271 -8.59 13.25 -13.26
CA ARG A 271 -9.36 14.31 -13.92
C ARG A 271 -8.44 15.46 -14.37
N ALA A 272 -7.55 15.92 -13.50
CA ALA A 272 -6.59 16.98 -13.82
C ALA A 272 -5.64 16.56 -14.97
N GLY A 273 -5.20 15.30 -14.98
CA GLY A 273 -4.43 14.73 -16.09
C GLY A 273 -5.15 14.76 -17.44
N PHE A 274 -6.45 14.44 -17.45
CA PHE A 274 -7.26 14.51 -18.66
C PHE A 274 -7.50 15.94 -19.15
N MET A 275 -7.51 16.91 -18.22
CA MET A 275 -7.66 18.34 -18.53
C MET A 275 -6.34 19.01 -18.95
N SER A 276 -5.19 18.41 -18.62
CA SER A 276 -3.88 18.94 -19.03
C SER A 276 -3.52 18.63 -20.49
N VAL A 277 -4.27 17.76 -21.16
CA VAL A 277 -4.08 17.47 -22.59
C VAL A 277 -4.69 18.60 -23.43
N SER A 278 -3.91 19.18 -24.33
CA SER A 278 -4.36 20.35 -25.11
C SER A 278 -5.47 19.99 -26.10
N ARG A 279 -6.44 20.89 -26.28
CA ARG A 279 -7.53 20.71 -27.25
C ARG A 279 -7.03 20.51 -28.67
N GLY A 280 -5.97 21.23 -29.06
CA GLY A 280 -5.36 21.09 -30.40
C GLY A 280 -4.86 19.68 -30.71
N GLN A 281 -4.41 18.90 -29.72
CA GLN A 281 -4.05 17.49 -29.94
C GLN A 281 -5.27 16.60 -30.21
N ILE A 282 -6.41 16.92 -29.59
CA ILE A 282 -7.68 16.23 -29.79
C ILE A 282 -8.24 16.59 -31.18
N GLU A 283 -8.23 17.87 -31.53
CA GLU A 283 -8.69 18.38 -32.83
C GLU A 283 -7.83 17.85 -33.98
N ALA A 284 -6.50 17.82 -33.84
CA ALA A 284 -5.60 17.24 -34.84
C ALA A 284 -5.86 15.73 -35.04
N ALA A 285 -6.11 15.00 -33.95
CA ALA A 285 -6.45 13.58 -34.02
C ALA A 285 -7.78 13.34 -34.76
N GLN A 286 -8.78 14.19 -34.52
CA GLN A 286 -10.06 14.17 -35.23
C GLN A 286 -9.90 14.54 -36.71
N ALA A 287 -9.06 15.53 -37.03
CA ALA A 287 -8.75 15.91 -38.42
C ALA A 287 -8.06 14.80 -39.23
N LEU A 288 -7.34 13.90 -38.54
CA LEU A 288 -6.77 12.67 -39.13
C LEU A 288 -7.80 11.53 -39.26
N GLY A 289 -9.08 11.78 -38.97
CA GLY A 289 -10.17 10.81 -39.10
C GLY A 289 -10.25 9.78 -37.96
N LEU A 290 -9.58 10.02 -36.83
CA LEU A 290 -9.66 9.10 -35.68
C LEU A 290 -11.02 9.20 -35.00
N GLY A 291 -11.67 8.05 -34.78
CA GLY A 291 -12.92 7.96 -34.04
C GLY A 291 -12.74 8.25 -32.55
N GLY A 292 -13.82 8.58 -31.83
CA GLY A 292 -13.76 8.99 -30.42
C GLY A 292 -13.01 8.02 -29.50
N TRP A 293 -13.18 6.71 -29.69
CA TRP A 293 -12.43 5.70 -28.94
C TRP A 293 -10.94 5.69 -29.27
N GLN A 294 -10.57 5.92 -30.53
CA GLN A 294 -9.17 5.98 -30.96
C GLN A 294 -8.51 7.25 -30.41
N VAL A 295 -9.19 8.40 -30.44
CA VAL A 295 -8.72 9.64 -29.84
C VAL A 295 -8.52 9.46 -28.33
N PHE A 296 -9.48 8.85 -27.63
CA PHE A 296 -9.34 8.57 -26.21
C PHE A 296 -8.16 7.63 -25.90
N SER A 297 -8.13 6.44 -26.51
CA SER A 297 -7.16 5.39 -26.16
C SER A 297 -5.75 5.66 -26.68
N ARG A 298 -5.59 6.31 -27.84
CA ARG A 298 -4.27 6.49 -28.50
C ARG A 298 -3.66 7.88 -28.27
N VAL A 299 -4.47 8.89 -27.93
CA VAL A 299 -3.98 10.27 -27.76
C VAL A 299 -4.20 10.75 -26.33
N ARG A 300 -5.45 10.86 -25.89
CA ARG A 300 -5.79 11.52 -24.62
C ARG A 300 -5.31 10.73 -23.39
N LEU A 301 -5.62 9.43 -23.33
CA LEU A 301 -5.29 8.58 -22.18
C LEU A 301 -3.78 8.44 -21.94
N PRO A 302 -2.93 8.14 -22.94
CA PRO A 302 -1.49 8.00 -22.72
C PRO A 302 -0.82 9.31 -22.27
N LEU A 303 -1.26 10.45 -22.80
CA LEU A 303 -0.74 11.77 -22.43
C LEU A 303 -1.18 12.17 -21.01
N ALA A 304 -2.46 11.97 -20.69
CA ALA A 304 -3.01 12.21 -19.37
C ALA A 304 -2.29 11.36 -18.31
N LEU A 305 -2.10 10.06 -18.56
CA LEU A 305 -1.39 9.16 -17.65
C LEU A 305 0.01 9.70 -17.33
N ARG A 306 0.76 10.16 -18.33
CA ARG A 306 2.10 10.71 -18.10
C ARG A 306 2.07 11.95 -17.20
N ALA A 307 1.12 12.84 -17.43
CA ALA A 307 1.02 14.09 -16.67
C ALA A 307 0.75 13.83 -15.18
N VAL A 308 0.06 12.74 -14.84
CA VAL A 308 -0.35 12.44 -13.46
C VAL A 308 0.61 11.52 -12.69
N LEU A 309 1.49 10.76 -13.36
CA LEU A 309 2.38 9.81 -12.67
C LEU A 309 3.20 10.42 -11.51
N PRO A 310 3.77 11.64 -11.63
CA PRO A 310 4.49 12.24 -10.51
C PRO A 310 3.60 12.53 -9.30
N THR A 311 2.39 13.03 -9.53
CA THR A 311 1.43 13.34 -8.46
C THR A 311 0.83 12.08 -7.84
N LEU A 312 0.56 11.05 -8.65
CA LEU A 312 0.17 9.73 -8.17
C LEU A 312 1.22 9.11 -7.25
N THR A 313 2.51 9.26 -7.58
CA THR A 313 3.62 8.76 -6.75
C THR A 313 3.58 9.38 -5.35
N ASN A 314 3.43 10.71 -5.27
CA ASN A 314 3.33 11.40 -3.99
C ASN A 314 2.08 10.95 -3.22
N GLN A 315 0.94 10.78 -3.90
CA GLN A 315 -0.29 10.34 -3.26
C GLN A 315 -0.19 8.91 -2.73
N TYR A 316 0.48 8.01 -3.44
CA TYR A 316 0.67 6.63 -2.97
C TYR A 316 1.61 6.56 -1.76
N VAL A 317 2.69 7.35 -1.74
CA VAL A 317 3.56 7.47 -0.56
C VAL A 317 2.80 8.03 0.64
N TRP A 318 1.91 9.01 0.41
CA TRP A 318 1.06 9.53 1.47
C TRP A 318 0.09 8.47 2.00
N LEU A 319 -0.57 7.71 1.12
CA LEU A 319 -1.51 6.64 1.53
C LEU A 319 -0.81 5.52 2.32
N LEU A 320 0.42 5.14 1.95
CA LEU A 320 1.18 4.19 2.77
C LEU A 320 1.51 4.74 4.16
N LYS A 321 1.91 6.00 4.27
CA LYS A 321 2.13 6.64 5.57
C LYS A 321 0.83 6.75 6.37
N ALA A 322 -0.30 6.95 5.71
CA ALA A 322 -1.60 7.09 6.37
C ALA A 322 -2.10 5.80 7.05
N THR A 323 -1.50 4.64 6.76
CA THR A 323 -1.77 3.39 7.50
C THR A 323 -1.53 3.53 9.01
N THR A 324 -0.64 4.45 9.42
CA THR A 324 -0.34 4.73 10.84
C THR A 324 -1.51 5.34 11.60
N LEU A 325 -2.51 5.87 10.90
CA LEU A 325 -3.78 6.29 11.52
C LEU A 325 -4.54 5.10 12.11
N GLY A 326 -4.10 3.86 11.84
CA GLY A 326 -4.66 2.66 12.45
C GLY A 326 -4.63 2.63 13.96
N ILE A 327 -3.70 3.36 14.60
CA ILE A 327 -3.70 3.56 16.06
C ILE A 327 -5.02 4.12 16.58
N ALA A 328 -5.73 4.93 15.79
CA ALA A 328 -7.00 5.53 16.18
C ALA A 328 -8.10 4.49 16.41
N VAL A 329 -8.04 3.36 15.70
CA VAL A 329 -9.03 2.28 15.77
C VAL A 329 -8.43 1.00 16.36
N GLY A 330 -7.18 1.02 16.82
CA GLY A 330 -6.50 -0.13 17.41
C GLY A 330 -5.96 -1.16 16.42
N PHE A 331 -5.78 -0.81 15.13
CA PHE A 331 -5.16 -1.72 14.17
C PHE A 331 -3.64 -1.82 14.41
N SER A 332 -3.14 -3.05 14.55
CA SER A 332 -1.73 -3.34 14.86
C SER A 332 -0.80 -3.24 13.64
N ASP A 333 -0.67 -2.04 13.11
CA ASP A 333 0.31 -1.72 12.07
C ASP A 333 1.72 -1.53 12.65
N PHE A 334 2.70 -1.24 11.80
CA PHE A 334 4.09 -0.99 12.20
C PHE A 334 4.19 0.13 13.25
N PHE A 335 3.41 1.20 13.12
CA PHE A 335 3.44 2.30 14.07
C PHE A 335 2.89 1.89 15.44
N LEU A 336 1.73 1.23 15.51
CA LEU A 336 1.16 0.77 16.78
C LEU A 336 2.06 -0.26 17.46
N VAL A 337 2.65 -1.19 16.71
CA VAL A 337 3.61 -2.18 17.24
C VAL A 337 4.82 -1.50 17.86
N ILE A 338 5.41 -0.51 17.17
CA ILE A 338 6.54 0.24 17.73
C ILE A 338 6.12 1.04 18.96
N SER A 339 4.98 1.74 18.91
CA SER A 339 4.48 2.51 20.06
C SER A 339 4.28 1.63 21.29
N THR A 340 3.70 0.44 21.10
CA THR A 340 3.54 -0.55 22.17
C THR A 340 4.89 -1.04 22.69
N ALA A 341 5.84 -1.32 21.78
CA ALA A 341 7.17 -1.73 22.16
C ALA A 341 7.93 -0.65 22.95
N ILE A 342 7.73 0.65 22.66
CA ILE A 342 8.34 1.76 23.40
C ILE A 342 7.84 1.74 24.85
N ASN A 343 6.52 1.62 25.02
CA ASN A 343 5.88 1.61 26.34
C ASN A 343 6.28 0.39 27.18
N GLN A 344 6.50 -0.77 26.55
CA GLN A 344 6.80 -2.02 27.26
C GLN A 344 8.31 -2.22 27.54
N SER A 345 9.18 -1.80 26.61
CA SER A 345 10.63 -2.04 26.74
C SER A 345 11.41 -0.86 27.31
N GLY A 346 10.85 0.36 27.24
CA GLY A 346 11.55 1.61 27.56
C GLY A 346 12.62 2.04 26.55
N GLN A 347 12.81 1.30 25.44
CA GLN A 347 13.86 1.51 24.44
C GLN A 347 13.45 2.55 23.38
N THR A 348 13.12 3.76 23.85
CA THR A 348 12.47 4.80 23.05
C THR A 348 13.28 5.21 21.82
N LEU A 349 14.59 5.45 21.96
CA LEU A 349 15.42 5.97 20.88
C LEU A 349 15.61 4.94 19.77
N GLU A 350 15.96 3.71 20.12
CA GLU A 350 16.18 2.59 19.22
C GLU A 350 14.92 2.27 18.42
N LEU A 351 13.77 2.26 19.09
CA LEU A 351 12.47 1.99 18.46
C LEU A 351 12.00 3.13 17.55
N ILE A 352 12.24 4.40 17.91
CA ILE A 352 12.01 5.54 17.01
C ILE A 352 12.93 5.45 15.79
N LEU A 353 14.20 5.08 15.96
CA LEU A 353 15.12 4.87 14.83
C LEU A 353 14.66 3.74 13.91
N ILE A 354 14.19 2.62 14.47
CA ILE A 354 13.61 1.51 13.71
C ILE A 354 12.36 1.99 12.95
N LEU A 355 11.47 2.74 13.59
CA LEU A 355 10.27 3.30 12.96
C LEU A 355 10.59 4.22 11.79
N MET A 356 11.48 5.19 12.01
CA MET A 356 11.89 6.15 10.99
C MET A 356 12.62 5.44 9.84
N GLY A 357 13.54 4.54 10.15
CA GLY A 357 14.25 3.73 9.16
C GLY A 357 13.31 2.84 8.35
N GLY A 358 12.38 2.16 9.01
CA GLY A 358 11.38 1.28 8.38
C GLY A 358 10.48 2.05 7.41
N PHE A 359 9.88 3.16 7.85
CA PHE A 359 9.07 3.99 6.95
C PHE A 359 9.91 4.64 5.84
N LEU A 360 11.15 5.03 6.09
CA LEU A 360 12.04 5.55 5.06
C LEU A 360 12.30 4.49 3.98
N ILE A 361 12.59 3.24 4.37
CA ILE A 361 12.80 2.12 3.45
C ILE A 361 11.52 1.83 2.65
N ILE A 362 10.38 1.69 3.32
CA ILE A 362 9.08 1.42 2.66
C ILE A 362 8.75 2.51 1.64
N ASN A 363 8.87 3.78 2.03
CA ASN A 363 8.54 4.91 1.17
C ASN A 363 9.52 5.06 0.00
N ASN A 364 10.82 4.88 0.23
CA ASN A 364 11.82 4.92 -0.84
C ASN A 364 11.66 3.75 -1.81
N LEU A 365 11.31 2.56 -1.33
CA LEU A 365 11.02 1.41 -2.18
C LEU A 365 9.82 1.69 -3.09
N LEU A 366 8.71 2.19 -2.52
CA LEU A 366 7.54 2.57 -3.30
C LEU A 366 7.87 3.68 -4.32
N ALA A 367 8.57 4.73 -3.90
CA ALA A 367 8.98 5.81 -4.79
C ALA A 367 9.92 5.32 -5.90
N ALA A 368 10.82 4.38 -5.60
CA ALA A 368 11.71 3.77 -6.59
C ALA A 368 10.93 2.96 -7.64
N ILE A 369 9.95 2.16 -7.21
CA ILE A 369 9.04 1.42 -8.10
C ILE A 369 8.27 2.39 -9.01
N MET A 370 7.69 3.44 -8.43
CA MET A 370 6.93 4.42 -9.19
C MET A 370 7.80 5.25 -10.15
N ASN A 371 9.03 5.61 -9.73
CA ASN A 371 9.99 6.28 -10.60
C ASN A 371 10.47 5.37 -11.73
N PHE A 372 10.63 4.08 -11.48
CA PHE A 372 10.92 3.11 -12.53
C PHE A 372 9.78 3.08 -13.56
N ILE A 373 8.53 2.97 -13.12
CA ILE A 373 7.34 3.03 -13.98
C ILE A 373 7.33 4.34 -14.78
N ASN A 374 7.54 5.49 -14.12
CA ASN A 374 7.57 6.80 -14.76
C ASN A 374 8.62 6.89 -15.88
N ARG A 375 9.85 6.44 -15.62
CA ARG A 375 10.94 6.42 -16.62
C ARG A 375 10.63 5.53 -17.83
N ARG A 376 9.78 4.52 -17.67
CA ARG A 376 9.38 3.60 -18.77
C ARG A 376 8.24 4.15 -19.61
N ILE A 377 7.30 4.86 -19.00
CA ILE A 377 6.13 5.44 -19.67
C ILE A 377 6.45 6.81 -20.30
N ALA A 378 7.56 7.45 -19.89
CA ALA A 378 8.08 8.66 -20.52
C ALA A 378 8.47 8.40 -21.99
N LEU A 379 7.67 8.90 -22.94
CA LEU A 379 8.06 8.97 -24.34
C LEU A 379 9.17 10.02 -24.49
N ARG A 380 10.24 9.66 -25.20
CA ARG A 380 11.27 10.62 -25.62
C ARG A 380 10.60 11.60 -26.60
N GLY A 381 10.40 12.86 -26.21
CA GLY A 381 10.00 13.88 -27.20
C GLY A 381 9.27 15.13 -26.72
N SER A 382 8.72 15.22 -25.50
CA SER A 382 8.06 16.47 -25.09
C SER A 382 8.43 16.83 -23.66
N GLN A 383 9.44 17.68 -23.51
CA GLN A 383 9.47 18.60 -22.38
C GLN A 383 8.22 19.46 -22.50
N LEU A 384 7.13 19.06 -21.84
CA LEU A 384 6.14 20.04 -21.41
C LEU A 384 6.85 20.86 -20.34
N ARG A 385 7.59 21.88 -20.78
CA ARG A 385 7.91 23.04 -19.95
C ARG A 385 6.56 23.66 -19.65
N ILE A 386 6.03 23.39 -18.47
CA ILE A 386 5.03 24.24 -17.83
C ILE A 386 5.79 24.99 -16.75
#